data_AF-A0A3C2BRH4-F1
#
_entry.id   AF-A0A3C2BRH4-F1
#
_cell.length_a   1.000
_cell.length_b   1.000
_cell.length_c   1.000
_cell.angle_alpha   90.00
_cell.angle_beta   90.00
_cell.angle_gamma   90.00
#
_symmetry.space_group_name_H-M   'P 1'
#
loop_
_entity.id
_entity.type
_entity.pdbx_description
1 polymer ?
#
loop_
_entity_poly.entity_id
_entity_poly.type
_entity_poly.pdbx_seq_one_letter_code
_entity_poly.pdbx_strand_id
1 'polypeptide(L)'
;RTVDNFRALNSGTQEAALVAEIATADIVTTAVGPHILKFVAPAITKGIAARPAGLAPLQVMACENAINATDILRAEVAGLWDDAAGALDAA
;
A
#
# COMPACT_ATOMS: atom_id res chain seq x y z
N ARG A 1 26.07 -5.81 -9.67
CA ARG A 1 25.21 -7.02 -9.64
C ARG A 1 24.00 -6.77 -10.51
N THR A 2 23.52 -7.76 -11.25
CA THR A 2 22.28 -7.67 -12.04
C THR A 2 21.08 -8.03 -11.16
N VAL A 3 19.96 -7.34 -11.35
CA VAL A 3 18.66 -7.65 -10.71
C VAL A 3 17.72 -8.12 -11.82
N ASP A 4 17.13 -9.30 -11.64
CA ASP A 4 16.16 -9.93 -12.53
C ASP A 4 14.93 -10.42 -11.73
N ASN A 5 14.01 -11.16 -12.39
CA ASN A 5 12.78 -11.68 -11.80
C ASN A 5 11.85 -10.63 -11.16
N PHE A 6 11.62 -9.53 -11.87
CA PHE A 6 10.64 -8.52 -11.49
C PHE A 6 9.59 -8.35 -12.58
N ARG A 7 8.43 -7.85 -12.18
CA ARG A 7 7.38 -7.34 -13.06
C ARG A 7 7.03 -5.93 -12.62
N ALA A 8 6.49 -5.14 -13.54
CA ALA A 8 6.14 -3.76 -13.29
C ALA A 8 4.71 -3.49 -13.75
N LEU A 9 3.99 -2.71 -12.94
CA LEU A 9 2.70 -2.14 -13.26
C LEU A 9 2.84 -0.62 -13.24
N ASN A 10 2.12 0.06 -14.14
CA ASN A 10 2.01 1.51 -14.14
C ASN A 10 0.82 1.89 -13.26
N SER A 11 1.07 2.57 -12.14
CA SER A 11 0.03 2.95 -11.17
C SER A 11 -1.05 3.89 -11.74
N GLY A 12 -0.73 4.68 -12.78
CA GLY A 12 -1.67 5.62 -13.39
C GLY A 12 -2.58 4.99 -14.45
N THR A 13 -2.21 3.85 -15.04
CA THR A 13 -3.00 3.20 -16.11
C THR A 13 -3.45 1.79 -15.76
N GLN A 14 -2.90 1.17 -14.72
CA GLN A 14 -3.15 -0.21 -14.33
C GLN A 14 -3.57 -0.32 -12.85
N GLU A 15 -4.36 0.64 -12.36
CA GLU A 15 -4.77 0.71 -10.95
C GLU A 15 -5.44 -0.58 -10.45
N ALA A 16 -6.38 -1.14 -11.22
CA ALA A 16 -7.08 -2.36 -10.81
C ALA A 16 -6.14 -3.56 -10.62
N ALA A 17 -5.14 -3.70 -11.50
CA ALA A 17 -4.12 -4.74 -11.37
C ALA A 17 -3.23 -4.48 -10.16
N LEU A 18 -2.82 -3.22 -9.93
CA LEU A 18 -2.03 -2.84 -8.75
C LEU A 18 -2.76 -3.15 -7.45
N VAL A 19 -4.06 -2.85 -7.35
CA VAL A 19 -4.88 -3.17 -6.17
C VAL A 19 -4.91 -4.69 -5.92
N ALA A 20 -5.06 -5.50 -6.97
CA ALA A 20 -5.05 -6.96 -6.84
C ALA A 20 -3.69 -7.50 -6.35
N GLU A 21 -2.58 -6.91 -6.81
CA GLU A 21 -1.25 -7.23 -6.30
C GLU A 21 -1.11 -6.90 -4.82
N ILE A 22 -1.53 -5.70 -4.40
CA ILE A 22 -1.45 -5.28 -2.99
C ILE A 22 -2.31 -6.19 -2.10
N ALA A 23 -3.52 -6.55 -2.55
CA ALA A 23 -4.45 -7.38 -1.79
C ALA A 23 -3.88 -8.77 -1.44
N THR A 24 -2.93 -9.27 -2.22
CA THR A 24 -2.34 -10.61 -2.05
C THR A 24 -0.87 -10.58 -1.61
N ALA A 25 -0.24 -9.41 -1.59
CA ALA A 25 1.14 -9.25 -1.17
C ALA A 25 1.33 -9.56 0.32
N ASP A 26 2.53 -9.98 0.68
CA ASP A 26 2.97 -10.09 2.08
C ASP A 26 3.45 -8.73 2.62
N ILE A 27 4.08 -7.92 1.76
CA ILE A 27 4.64 -6.62 2.10
C ILE A 27 4.44 -5.60 0.99
N VAL A 28 4.16 -4.36 1.38
CA VAL A 28 4.23 -3.18 0.52
C VAL A 28 5.31 -2.24 1.06
N THR A 29 6.23 -1.85 0.17
CA THR A 29 7.23 -0.82 0.46
C THR A 29 7.13 0.35 -0.51
N THR A 30 7.41 1.57 -0.05
CA THR A 30 7.45 2.76 -0.91
C THR A 30 8.82 3.43 -0.89
N ALA A 31 9.20 4.05 -2.02
CA ALA A 31 10.39 4.89 -2.14
C ALA A 31 10.15 5.97 -3.23
N VAL A 32 9.06 6.73 -3.07
CA VAL A 32 8.50 7.68 -4.06
C VAL A 32 8.69 9.16 -3.69
N GLY A 33 9.22 9.43 -2.49
CA GLY A 33 9.29 10.74 -1.86
C GLY A 33 8.12 10.99 -0.91
N PRO A 34 8.32 11.60 0.28
CA PRO A 34 7.28 11.73 1.31
C PRO A 34 6.05 12.52 0.84
N HIS A 35 6.24 13.54 -0.01
CA HIS A 35 5.12 14.30 -0.59
C HIS A 35 4.28 13.51 -1.59
N ILE A 36 4.80 12.40 -2.11
CA ILE A 36 4.11 11.54 -3.08
C ILE A 36 3.31 10.43 -2.38
N LEU A 37 3.54 10.17 -1.09
CA LEU A 37 2.82 9.14 -0.32
C LEU A 37 1.30 9.24 -0.42
N LYS A 38 0.75 10.46 -0.40
CA LYS A 38 -0.69 10.73 -0.59
C LYS A 38 -1.26 10.23 -1.93
N PHE A 39 -0.43 10.07 -2.96
CA PHE A 39 -0.87 9.59 -4.28
C PHE A 39 -0.85 8.06 -4.38
N VAL A 40 -0.05 7.37 -3.57
CA VAL A 40 -0.04 5.89 -3.51
C VAL A 40 -0.99 5.35 -2.43
N ALA A 41 -1.30 6.15 -1.40
CA ALA A 41 -2.22 5.78 -0.33
C ALA A 41 -3.60 5.28 -0.81
N PRO A 42 -4.25 5.85 -1.85
CA PRO A 42 -5.54 5.34 -2.33
C PRO A 42 -5.47 3.90 -2.84
N ALA A 43 -4.42 3.55 -3.59
CA ALA A 43 -4.25 2.19 -4.10
C ALA A 43 -3.95 1.20 -2.97
N ILE A 44 -3.14 1.61 -1.99
CA ILE A 44 -2.83 0.81 -0.80
C ILE A 44 -4.10 0.56 0.03
N THR A 45 -4.89 1.61 0.29
CA THR A 45 -6.16 1.54 1.03
C THR A 45 -7.12 0.55 0.35
N LYS A 46 -7.30 0.67 -0.97
CA LYS A 46 -8.11 -0.25 -1.77
C LYS A 46 -7.59 -1.69 -1.71
N GLY A 47 -6.27 -1.87 -1.74
CA GLY A 47 -5.63 -3.18 -1.64
C GLY A 47 -5.86 -3.84 -0.28
N ILE A 48 -5.73 -3.08 0.81
CA ILE A 48 -6.03 -3.55 2.17
C ILE A 48 -7.52 -3.96 2.27
N ALA A 49 -8.43 -3.11 1.79
CA ALA A 49 -9.87 -3.42 1.81
C ALA A 49 -10.25 -4.62 0.94
N ALA A 50 -9.51 -4.89 -0.14
CA ALA A 50 -9.71 -6.04 -1.03
C ALA A 50 -8.98 -7.31 -0.57
N ARG A 51 -8.23 -7.26 0.55
CA ARG A 51 -7.44 -8.40 1.04
C ARG A 51 -8.36 -9.58 1.42
N PRO A 52 -8.11 -10.79 0.89
CA PRO A 52 -8.91 -11.96 1.24
C PRO A 52 -8.83 -12.32 2.72
N ALA A 53 -9.96 -12.71 3.29
CA ALA A 53 -10.00 -13.28 4.64
C ALA A 53 -9.12 -14.54 4.71
N GLY A 54 -8.30 -14.63 5.76
CA GLY A 54 -7.41 -15.78 6.01
C GLY A 54 -5.94 -15.55 5.62
N LEU A 55 -5.60 -14.46 4.93
CA LEU A 55 -4.22 -14.01 4.83
C LEU A 55 -3.80 -13.30 6.12
N ALA A 56 -2.49 -13.32 6.42
CA ALA A 56 -1.93 -12.50 7.49
C ALA A 56 -2.14 -11.00 7.19
N PRO A 57 -2.21 -10.12 8.20
CA PRO A 57 -2.26 -8.66 7.99
C PRO A 57 -1.15 -8.18 7.05
N LEU A 58 -1.47 -7.25 6.15
CA LEU A 58 -0.49 -6.72 5.19
C LEU A 58 0.57 -5.90 5.94
N GLN A 59 1.85 -6.18 5.71
CA GLN A 59 2.94 -5.36 6.25
C GLN A 59 3.22 -4.18 5.33
N VAL A 60 3.22 -2.96 5.87
CA VAL A 60 3.45 -1.73 5.09
C VAL A 60 4.61 -0.94 5.69
N MET A 61 5.58 -0.57 4.85
CA MET A 61 6.78 0.17 5.27
C MET A 61 7.16 1.24 4.24
N ALA A 62 7.11 2.51 4.63
CA ALA A 62 7.56 3.59 3.76
C ALA A 62 9.08 3.79 3.92
N CYS A 63 9.85 3.42 2.90
CA CYS A 63 11.32 3.55 2.86
C CYS A 63 11.74 4.91 2.28
N GLU A 64 11.11 5.98 2.75
CA GLU A 64 11.37 7.33 2.27
C GLU A 64 12.51 8.00 3.04
N ASN A 65 13.14 9.01 2.42
CA ASN A 65 14.07 9.89 3.12
C ASN A 65 13.32 10.92 4.00
N ALA A 66 12.57 10.43 4.98
CA ALA A 66 11.85 11.23 5.95
C ALA A 66 11.72 10.47 7.29
N ILE A 67 11.86 11.20 8.40
CA ILE A 67 11.56 10.66 9.72
C ILE A 67 10.06 10.34 9.77
N ASN A 68 9.71 9.18 10.31
CA ASN A 68 8.32 8.73 10.48
C ASN A 68 7.53 8.66 9.16
N ALA A 69 8.20 8.36 8.04
CA ALA A 69 7.55 8.24 6.74
C ALA A 69 6.37 7.24 6.74
N THR A 70 6.51 6.13 7.47
CA THR A 70 5.44 5.13 7.58
C THR A 70 4.24 5.66 8.37
N ASP A 71 4.46 6.54 9.36
CA ASP A 71 3.36 7.20 10.09
C ASP A 71 2.62 8.20 9.18
N ILE A 72 3.35 8.92 8.33
CA ILE A 72 2.76 9.80 7.30
C ILE A 72 1.88 8.95 6.37
N LEU A 73 2.39 7.85 5.84
CA LEU A 73 1.61 6.96 4.99
C LEU A 73 0.39 6.37 5.72
N ARG A 74 0.54 5.97 6.99
CA ARG A 74 -0.57 5.48 7.82
C ARG A 74 -1.66 6.54 7.97
N ALA A 75 -1.30 7.80 8.19
CA ALA A 75 -2.26 8.89 8.31
C ALA A 75 -3.05 9.11 7.00
N GLU A 76 -2.38 9.06 5.85
CA GLU A 76 -3.04 9.14 4.53
C GLU A 76 -3.98 7.96 4.29
N VAL A 77 -3.56 6.73 4.63
CA VAL A 77 -4.41 5.54 4.51
C VAL A 77 -5.62 5.62 5.45
N ALA A 78 -5.41 5.98 6.72
CA ALA A 78 -6.47 6.12 7.70
C ALA A 78 -7.49 7.21 7.30
N GLY A 79 -7.04 8.32 6.71
CA GLY A 79 -7.92 9.37 6.20
C GLY A 79 -8.79 8.97 5.01
N LEU A 80 -8.46 7.86 4.34
CA LEU A 80 -9.19 7.30 3.20
C LEU A 80 -9.98 6.04 3.55
N TRP A 81 -9.85 5.54 4.77
CA TRP A 81 -10.44 4.27 5.18
C TRP A 81 -11.96 4.37 5.31
N ASP A 82 -12.65 3.35 4.82
CA ASP A 82 -14.09 3.18 5.01
C ASP A 82 -14.33 2.25 6.20
N ASP A 83 -14.88 2.77 7.29
CA ASP A 83 -15.17 1.98 8.50
C ASP A 83 -16.16 0.83 8.24
N ALA A 84 -16.93 0.86 7.14
CA ALA A 84 -17.75 -0.27 6.72
C ALA A 84 -16.93 -1.52 6.35
N ALA A 85 -15.64 -1.34 6.03
CA ALA A 85 -14.69 -2.44 5.80
C ALA A 85 -14.12 -3.05 7.10
N GLY A 86 -14.52 -2.54 8.27
CA GLY A 86 -14.02 -2.96 9.58
C GLY A 86 -12.91 -2.05 10.11
N ALA A 87 -12.25 -2.47 11.20
CA ALA A 87 -11.18 -1.70 11.81
C ALA A 87 -9.87 -1.86 11.01
N LEU A 88 -9.27 -0.74 10.57
CA LEU A 88 -8.02 -0.73 9.81
C LEU A 88 -6.88 -1.47 10.53
N ASP A 89 -6.75 -1.31 11.84
CA ASP A 89 -5.68 -1.96 12.62
C ASP A 89 -5.89 -3.48 12.79
N ALA A 90 -7.06 -4.00 12.37
CA ALA A 90 -7.37 -5.43 12.34
C ALA A 90 -7.32 -6.03 10.92
N ALA A 91 -7.02 -5.22 9.90
CA ALA A 91 -6.99 -5.60 8.48
C ALA A 91 -5.61 -6.07 8.00
#